data_AF-A0A0G4MS71-F1
#
_entry.id   AF-A0A0G4MS71-F1
#
_cell.length_a   1.000
_cell.length_b   1.000
_cell.length_c   1.000
_cell.angle_alpha   90.00
_cell.angle_beta   90.00
_cell.angle_gamma   90.00
#
_symmetry.space_group_name_H-M   'P 1'
#
loop_
_entity.id
_entity.type
_entity.pdbx_description
1 polymer ?
#
loop_
_entity_poly.entity_id
_entity_poly.type
_entity_poly.pdbx_seq_one_letter_code
_entity_poly.pdbx_strand_id
1 'polypeptide(L)'
;GALSWAGNNNLTYATLGIYIAWFFQFYLKRRYTAWWGKYAYLIFAGLSVGVAVSGLVVTLVFSFGAGQGYQFAWWGNEVPRAGVDFQLYNNNASLKAL
;
A
#
# COMPACT_ATOMS: atom_id res chain seq x y z
N GLY A 1 9.34 3.63 3.34
CA GLY A 1 8.54 3.40 4.56
C GLY A 1 7.53 2.32 4.29
N ALA A 2 6.26 2.69 4.14
CA ALA A 2 5.12 1.77 4.01
C ALA A 2 5.30 0.54 3.11
N LEU A 3 5.89 0.68 1.91
CA LEU A 3 6.16 -0.44 0.99
C LEU A 3 7.06 -1.52 1.63
N SER A 4 8.10 -1.09 2.33
CA SER A 4 9.06 -1.98 3.00
C SER A 4 8.45 -2.66 4.22
N TRP A 5 7.41 -2.07 4.83
CA TRP A 5 6.72 -2.65 5.99
C TRP A 5 5.69 -3.69 5.57
N ALA A 6 5.10 -3.54 4.39
CA ALA A 6 4.16 -4.49 3.82
C ALA A 6 4.84 -5.74 3.22
N GLY A 7 6.18 -5.84 3.25
CA GLY A 7 6.94 -6.98 2.73
C GLY A 7 6.90 -7.16 1.22
N ASN A 8 6.14 -6.34 0.50
CA ASN A 8 5.93 -6.43 -0.94
C ASN A 8 6.65 -5.29 -1.66
N ASN A 9 7.75 -5.61 -2.33
CA ASN A 9 8.57 -4.67 -3.10
C ASN A 9 8.31 -4.78 -4.61
N ASN A 10 7.16 -5.32 -5.03
CA ASN A 10 6.84 -5.45 -6.45
C ASN A 10 6.75 -4.08 -7.13
N LEU A 11 7.20 -4.03 -8.39
CA LEU A 11 7.29 -2.81 -9.19
C LEU A 11 5.94 -2.07 -9.30
N THR A 12 4.84 -2.81 -9.36
CA THR A 12 3.47 -2.26 -9.40
C THR A 12 3.16 -1.39 -8.19
N TYR A 13 3.66 -1.73 -7.00
CA TYR A 13 3.44 -0.90 -5.81
C TYR A 13 4.38 0.31 -5.76
N ALA A 14 5.61 0.18 -6.29
CA ALA A 14 6.56 1.28 -6.37
C ALA A 14 6.15 2.36 -7.38
N THR A 15 5.58 1.95 -8.52
CA THR A 15 5.15 2.87 -9.60
C THR A 15 4.03 3.82 -9.14
N LEU A 16 3.09 3.34 -8.32
CA LEU A 16 2.03 4.17 -7.71
C LEU A 16 2.61 5.35 -6.91
N GLY A 17 3.69 5.12 -6.16
CA GLY A 17 4.39 6.16 -5.41
C GLY A 17 4.98 7.24 -6.31
N ILE A 18 5.45 6.87 -7.50
CA ILE A 18 6.03 7.81 -8.48
C ILE A 18 4.95 8.76 -9.03
N TYR A 19 3.77 8.24 -9.37
CA TYR A 19 2.66 9.07 -9.86
C TYR A 19 2.20 10.10 -8.82
N ILE A 20 2.06 9.67 -7.56
CA ILE A 20 1.67 10.55 -6.46
C ILE A 20 2.76 11.59 -6.21
N ALA A 21 4.04 11.18 -6.17
CA ALA A 21 5.16 12.10 -6.00
C ALA A 21 5.21 13.15 -7.12
N TRP A 22 4.98 12.75 -8.37
CA TRP A 22 4.89 13.68 -9.49
C TRP A 22 3.75 14.68 -9.32
N PHE A 23 2.55 14.23 -8.96
CA PHE A 23 1.42 15.14 -8.72
C PHE A 23 1.72 16.20 -7.64
N PHE A 24 2.26 15.79 -6.49
CA PHE A 24 2.54 16.71 -5.40
C PHE A 24 3.76 17.62 -5.66
N GLN A 25 4.87 17.07 -6.15
CA GLN A 25 6.12 17.81 -6.33
C GLN A 25 6.17 18.61 -7.63
N PHE A 26 5.51 18.15 -8.70
CA PHE A 26 5.56 18.80 -10.01
C PHE A 26 4.33 19.67 -10.25
N TYR A 27 3.12 19.13 -10.09
CA TYR A 27 1.89 19.87 -10.42
C TYR A 27 1.50 20.86 -9.31
N LEU A 28 1.36 20.37 -8.08
CA LEU A 28 0.82 21.15 -6.97
C LEU A 28 1.79 22.23 -6.51
N LYS A 29 3.09 21.89 -6.39
CA LYS A 29 4.14 22.87 -6.06
C LYS A 29 4.27 23.99 -7.10
N ARG A 30 4.11 23.72 -8.39
CA ARG A 30 4.27 24.75 -9.45
C ARG A 30 3.08 25.70 -9.53
N ARG A 31 1.86 25.20 -9.33
CA ARG A 31 0.64 26.01 -9.50
C ARG A 31 0.20 26.72 -8.21
N TYR A 32 0.59 26.19 -7.05
CA TYR A 32 0.17 26.69 -5.74
C TYR A 32 1.34 26.84 -4.76
N THR A 33 2.42 27.49 -5.16
CA THR A 33 3.64 27.69 -4.35
C THR A 33 3.37 28.29 -2.96
N ALA A 34 2.53 29.33 -2.88
CA ALA A 34 2.22 30.01 -1.61
C ALA A 34 1.42 29.14 -0.63
N TRP A 35 0.52 28.29 -1.15
CA TRP A 35 -0.22 27.33 -0.34
C TRP A 35 0.67 26.14 0.03
N TRP A 36 1.48 25.66 -0.91
CA TRP A 36 2.42 24.55 -0.70
C TRP A 36 3.39 24.84 0.44
N GLY A 37 3.95 26.04 0.51
CA GLY A 37 4.85 26.42 1.61
C GLY A 37 4.21 26.41 3.00
N LYS A 38 2.88 26.61 3.09
CA LYS A 38 2.15 26.62 4.36
C LYS A 38 1.68 25.23 4.80
N TYR A 39 1.25 24.40 3.85
CA TYR A 39 0.52 23.16 4.17
C TYR A 39 1.26 21.87 3.77
N ALA A 40 2.36 21.93 3.02
CA ALA A 40 3.07 20.72 2.58
C ALA A 40 3.48 19.82 3.76
N TYR A 41 4.03 20.40 4.83
CA TYR A 41 4.41 19.63 6.02
C TYR A 41 3.22 18.91 6.64
N LEU A 42 2.08 19.61 6.80
CA LEU A 42 0.86 19.03 7.35
C LEU A 42 0.34 17.87 6.50
N ILE A 43 0.39 18.01 5.16
CA ILE A 43 -0.05 16.97 4.23
C ILE A 43 0.84 15.73 4.32
N PHE A 44 2.17 15.91 4.31
CA PHE A 44 3.10 14.78 4.43
C PHE A 44 3.01 14.09 5.79
N ALA A 45 2.88 14.86 6.87
CA ALA A 45 2.66 14.33 8.21
C ALA A 45 1.33 13.57 8.30
N GLY A 46 0.25 14.15 7.79
CA GLY A 46 -1.08 13.54 7.76
C GLY A 46 -1.13 12.26 6.93
N LEU A 47 -0.47 12.22 5.77
CA LEU A 47 -0.36 11.01 4.95
C LEU A 47 0.42 9.91 5.67
N SER A 48 1.52 10.27 6.33
CA SER A 48 2.35 9.31 7.07
C SER A 48 1.59 8.70 8.26
N VAL A 49 0.88 9.54 9.04
CA VAL A 49 0.04 9.09 10.14
C VAL A 49 -1.16 8.27 9.62
N GLY A 50 -1.81 8.71 8.55
CA GLY A 50 -2.94 8.00 7.95
C GLY A 50 -2.57 6.59 7.49
N VAL A 51 -1.39 6.40 6.91
CA VAL A 51 -0.89 5.06 6.55
C VAL A 51 -0.64 4.20 7.79
N ALA A 52 -0.06 4.76 8.85
CA ALA A 52 0.17 4.02 10.10
C ALA A 52 -1.16 3.60 10.76
N VAL A 53 -2.14 4.50 10.82
CA VAL A 53 -3.49 4.22 11.35
C VAL A 53 -4.19 3.18 10.48
N SER A 54 -4.15 3.31 9.16
CA SER A 54 -4.73 2.32 8.24
C SER A 54 -4.09 0.94 8.42
N GLY A 55 -2.78 0.87 8.60
CA GLY A 55 -2.07 -0.38 8.89
C GLY A 55 -2.55 -1.03 10.18
N LEU A 56 -2.74 -0.23 11.24
CA LEU A 56 -3.28 -0.69 12.52
C LEU A 56 -4.72 -1.21 12.40
N VAL A 57 -5.59 -0.53 11.65
CA VAL A 57 -6.98 -1.00 11.44
C VAL A 57 -6.99 -2.32 10.67
N VAL A 58 -6.20 -2.43 9.60
CA VAL A 58 -6.13 -3.65 8.78
C VAL A 58 -5.63 -4.84 9.59
N THR A 59 -4.58 -4.67 10.41
CA THR A 59 -4.06 -5.78 11.22
C THR A 59 -5.05 -6.22 12.30
N LEU A 60 -5.74 -5.29 12.97
CA LEU A 60 -6.75 -5.62 13.97
C LEU A 60 -7.96 -6.37 13.36
N VAL A 61 -8.41 -5.96 12.18
CA VAL A 61 -9.59 -6.57 11.53
C VAL A 61 -9.25 -7.93 10.91
N PHE A 62 -8.16 -8.01 10.13
CA PHE A 62 -7.85 -9.19 9.30
C PHE A 62 -6.87 -10.17 9.94
N SER A 63 -5.89 -9.73 10.76
CA SER A 63 -4.90 -10.63 11.36
C SER A 63 -5.31 -11.16 12.73
N PHE A 64 -5.95 -10.34 13.57
CA PHE A 64 -6.30 -10.72 14.96
C PHE A 64 -7.71 -11.30 15.13
N GLY A 65 -8.50 -11.41 14.05
CA GLY A 65 -9.72 -12.19 14.07
C GLY A 65 -10.97 -11.47 14.60
N ALA A 66 -11.00 -10.14 14.62
CA ALA A 66 -12.28 -9.42 14.82
C ALA A 66 -13.31 -9.73 13.70
N GLY A 67 -12.84 -10.22 12.54
CA GLY A 67 -13.66 -10.66 11.40
C GLY A 67 -13.74 -12.17 11.18
N GLN A 68 -13.64 -13.02 12.21
CA GLN A 68 -13.80 -14.48 12.07
C GLN A 68 -15.23 -14.80 11.57
N GLY A 69 -15.37 -15.00 10.26
CA GLY A 69 -16.62 -15.35 9.57
C GLY A 69 -17.00 -14.45 8.39
N TYR A 70 -16.36 -13.28 8.23
CA TYR A 70 -16.67 -12.35 7.13
C TYR A 70 -15.45 -12.15 6.23
N GLN A 71 -15.41 -12.86 5.11
CA GLN A 71 -14.41 -12.62 4.07
C GLN A 71 -14.88 -11.45 3.21
N PHE A 72 -14.36 -10.26 3.50
CA PHE A 72 -14.53 -9.11 2.62
C PHE A 72 -13.58 -9.28 1.43
N ALA A 73 -14.13 -9.50 0.24
CA ALA A 73 -13.36 -9.54 -0.99
C ALA A 73 -12.99 -8.12 -1.41
N TRP A 74 -11.74 -7.72 -1.16
CA TRP A 74 -11.21 -6.43 -1.56
C TRP A 74 -9.77 -6.54 -2.04
N TRP A 75 -9.31 -5.50 -2.73
CA TRP A 75 -8.03 -5.51 -3.42
C TRP A 75 -6.85 -5.91 -2.52
N GLY A 76 -6.81 -5.47 -1.26
CA GLY A 76 -5.71 -5.81 -0.34
C GLY A 76 -5.74 -7.23 0.22
N ASN A 77 -6.84 -7.97 0.09
CA ASN A 77 -6.93 -9.38 0.49
C ASN A 77 -6.82 -10.33 -0.72
N GLU A 78 -7.44 -9.98 -1.85
CA GLU A 78 -7.53 -10.85 -3.02
C GLU A 78 -6.29 -10.77 -3.93
N VAL A 79 -5.80 -9.56 -4.20
CA VAL A 79 -4.73 -9.37 -5.20
C VAL A 79 -3.38 -9.95 -4.76
N PRO A 80 -2.96 -9.87 -3.48
CA PRO A 80 -1.77 -10.56 -3.03
C PRO A 80 -1.85 -12.09 -3.17
N ARG A 81 -3.06 -12.67 -3.12
CA ARG A 81 -3.30 -14.12 -3.19
C ARG A 81 -3.43 -14.65 -4.62
N ALA A 82 -3.70 -13.76 -5.57
CA ALA A 82 -3.86 -14.11 -6.99
C ALA A 82 -2.52 -14.32 -7.73
N GLY A 83 -1.39 -13.93 -7.13
CA GLY A 83 -0.06 -14.06 -7.75
C GLY A 83 0.53 -15.47 -7.68
N VAL A 84 1.47 -15.76 -8.59
CA VAL A 84 2.24 -17.03 -8.60
C VAL A 84 3.06 -17.17 -7.31
N ASP A 85 3.54 -16.06 -6.74
CA ASP A 85 4.25 -16.04 -5.45
C ASP A 85 3.43 -16.66 -4.31
N PHE A 86 2.11 -16.42 -4.27
CA PHE A 86 1.23 -17.00 -3.27
C PHE A 86 1.04 -18.51 -3.49
N GLN A 87 0.98 -18.95 -4.74
CA GLN A 87 0.90 -20.38 -5.08
C GLN A 87 2.19 -21.13 -4.74
N LEU A 88 3.36 -20.49 -4.94
CA LEU A 88 4.66 -21.01 -4.53
C LEU A 88 4.77 -21.14 -3.00
N TYR A 89 4.31 -20.12 -2.25
CA TYR A 89 4.27 -20.16 -0.78
C TYR A 89 3.42 -21.32 -0.25
N ASN A 90 2.31 -21.64 -0.91
CA ASN A 90 1.43 -22.75 -0.56
C ASN A 90 1.83 -24.11 -1.17
N ASN A 91 3.01 -24.24 -1.79
CA ASN A 91 3.46 -25.47 -2.47
C ASN A 91 2.51 -25.98 -3.57
N ASN A 92 1.68 -25.11 -4.15
CA ASN A 92 0.74 -25.45 -5.22
C ASN A 92 1.33 -25.23 -6.62
N ALA A 93 2.51 -24.64 -6.72
CA ALA A 93 3.28 -24.47 -7.95
C ALA A 93 4.76 -24.83 -7.68
N SER A 94 5.45 -25.44 -8.65
CA SER A 94 6.88 -25.74 -8.53
C SER A 94 7.64 -25.22 -9.75
N LEU A 95 8.81 -24.63 -9.52
CA LEU A 95 9.67 -24.04 -10.56
C LEU A 95 10.25 -25.05 -11.58
N LYS A 96 9.88 -26.34 -11.48
CA LYS A 96 10.42 -27.44 -12.31
C LYS A 96 9.41 -28.06 -13.29
N ALA A 97 8.19 -27.51 -13.39
CA ALA A 97 7.16 -28.04 -14.30
C ALA A 97 7.10 -27.31 -15.66
N LEU A 98 8.23 -26.71 -16.10
CA LEU A 98 8.45 -26.20 -17.45
C LEU A 98 9.55 -27.03 -18.13
#